data_AF-A0A6J1WAE0-F1
#
_entry.id   AF-A0A6J1WAE0-F1
#
_cell.length_a   1.000
_cell.length_b   1.000
_cell.length_c   1.000
_cell.angle_alpha   90.00
_cell.angle_beta   90.00
_cell.angle_gamma   90.00
#
_symmetry.space_group_name_H-M   'P 1'
#
loop_
_entity.id
_entity.type
_entity.pdbx_description
1 polymer ?
#
loop_
_entity_poly.entity_id
_entity_poly.type
_entity_poly.pdbx_seq_one_letter_code
_entity_poly.pdbx_strand_id
1 'polypeptide(L)' 'FLKGLNNKQRRSHYFTKDFIKLKQIPTWKEMAKSARIQQPEETNYPKDNNLNGKISLFRGDITKLEVDAIVNAGE' A
#
# COMPACT_ATOMS: atom_id res chain seq x y z
N PHE A 1 4.86 -22.18 12.65
CA PHE A 1 3.49 -21.86 13.09
C PHE A 1 2.74 -20.97 12.10
N LEU A 2 3.06 -19.68 11.96
CA LEU A 2 2.24 -18.71 11.19
C LEU A 2 2.07 -18.98 9.68
N LYS A 3 3.02 -19.67 9.03
CA LYS A 3 2.99 -19.98 7.59
C LYS A 3 1.83 -20.89 7.18
N GLY A 4 1.32 -21.72 8.09
CA GLY A 4 0.20 -22.64 7.82
C GLY A 4 -1.18 -22.03 8.03
N LEU A 5 -1.27 -20.78 8.49
CA LEU A 5 -2.52 -20.10 8.78
C LEU A 5 -2.97 -19.25 7.59
N ASN A 6 -4.27 -19.25 7.31
CA ASN A 6 -4.85 -18.29 6.36
C ASN A 6 -4.93 -16.87 6.95
N ASN A 7 -5.20 -15.86 6.12
CA ASN A 7 -5.24 -14.46 6.56
C ASN A 7 -6.24 -14.19 7.69
N LYS A 8 -7.38 -14.90 7.75
CA LYS A 8 -8.35 -14.72 8.85
C LYS A 8 -7.79 -15.24 10.17
N GLN A 9 -7.15 -16.40 10.15
CA GLN A 9 -6.51 -17.00 11.33
C GLN A 9 -5.28 -16.20 11.78
N ARG A 10 -4.49 -15.67 10.83
CA ARG A 10 -3.31 -14.84 11.17
C ARG A 10 -3.67 -13.59 11.97
N ARG A 11 -4.84 -12.99 11.72
CA ARG A 11 -5.29 -11.76 12.39
C ARG A 11 -5.46 -11.88 13.90
N SER A 12 -5.73 -13.07 14.44
CA SER A 12 -5.77 -13.26 15.90
C SER A 12 -4.39 -13.18 16.55
N HIS A 13 -3.32 -13.28 15.75
CA HIS A 13 -1.93 -13.22 16.18
C HIS A 13 -1.27 -11.86 15.85
N TYR A 14 -2.00 -10.91 15.29
CA TYR A 14 -1.46 -9.57 15.04
C TYR A 14 -1.30 -8.80 16.34
N PHE A 15 -0.27 -7.96 16.41
CA PHE A 15 -0.04 -7.10 17.57
C PHE A 15 -1.17 -6.06 17.75
N THR A 16 -1.88 -5.71 16.67
CA THR A 16 -2.99 -4.77 16.68
C THR A 16 -4.22 -5.30 15.97
N LYS A 17 -5.39 -4.80 16.38
CA LYS A 17 -6.69 -5.08 15.75
C LYS A 17 -7.06 -4.09 14.65
N ASP A 18 -6.40 -2.93 14.59
CA ASP A 18 -6.67 -1.85 13.63
C ASP A 18 -5.76 -1.92 12.38
N PHE A 19 -5.41 -3.13 11.95
CA PHE A 19 -4.60 -3.35 10.76
C PHE A 19 -5.31 -2.88 9.48
N ILE A 20 -4.51 -2.41 8.52
CA ILE A 20 -4.96 -1.85 7.25
C ILE A 20 -4.72 -2.88 6.16
N LYS A 21 -5.79 -3.33 5.51
CA LYS A 21 -5.70 -4.31 4.41
C LYS A 21 -5.18 -3.62 3.15
N LEU A 22 -4.38 -4.32 2.35
CA LEU A 22 -3.93 -3.82 1.04
C LEU A 22 -5.06 -3.22 0.18
N LYS A 23 -6.24 -3.87 0.16
CA LYS A 23 -7.42 -3.39 -0.60
C LYS A 23 -7.99 -2.04 -0.13
N GLN A 24 -7.64 -1.59 1.08
CA GLN A 24 -8.07 -0.29 1.61
C GLN A 24 -7.12 0.84 1.22
N ILE A 25 -5.93 0.52 0.70
CA ILE A 25 -4.93 1.49 0.29
C ILE A 25 -5.23 1.87 -1.17
N PRO A 26 -5.54 3.13 -1.47
CA PRO A 26 -5.79 3.55 -2.84
C PRO A 26 -4.51 3.47 -3.67
N THR A 27 -4.64 3.02 -4.92
CA THR A 27 -3.58 3.12 -5.92
C THR A 27 -3.30 4.57 -6.26
N TRP A 28 -2.12 4.86 -6.82
CA TRP A 28 -1.79 6.18 -7.33
C TRP A 28 -2.78 6.63 -8.41
N LYS A 29 -3.26 5.71 -9.25
CA LYS A 29 -4.32 5.99 -10.24
C LYS A 29 -5.59 6.54 -9.60
N GLU A 30 -6.03 5.94 -8.49
CA GLU A 30 -7.24 6.37 -7.76
C GLU A 30 -7.00 7.68 -7.00
N MET A 31 -5.85 7.80 -6.35
CA MET A 31 -5.48 8.99 -5.57
C MET A 31 -5.25 10.22 -6.45
N ALA A 32 -4.51 10.09 -7.55
CA ALA A 32 -4.30 11.19 -8.49
C ALA A 32 -5.61 11.68 -9.09
N LYS A 33 -6.57 10.77 -9.33
CA LYS A 33 -7.92 11.12 -9.79
C LYS A 33 -8.71 11.89 -8.73
N SER A 34 -8.70 11.43 -7.48
CA SER A 34 -9.44 12.08 -6.39
C SER A 34 -8.85 13.45 -6.03
N ALA A 35 -7.52 13.57 -6.03
CA ALA A 35 -6.79 14.81 -5.76
C ALA A 35 -6.67 15.73 -6.99
N ARG A 36 -7.22 15.34 -8.15
CA ARG A 36 -7.17 16.09 -9.43
C ARG A 36 -5.73 16.50 -9.80
N ILE A 37 -4.77 15.61 -9.56
CA ILE A 37 -3.37 15.85 -9.89
C ILE A 37 -3.24 15.90 -11.42
N GLN A 38 -2.74 17.02 -11.91
CA GLN A 38 -2.40 17.20 -13.32
C GLN A 38 -0.97 16.72 -13.54
N GLN A 39 -0.72 16.18 -14.73
CA GLN A 39 0.65 15.88 -15.13
C GLN A 39 1.40 17.20 -15.32
N PRO A 40 2.63 17.33 -14.78
CA PRO A 40 3.50 18.46 -15.10
C PRO A 40 3.73 18.57 -16.61
N GLU A 41 3.91 19.79 -17.12
CA GLU A 41 4.22 20.03 -18.53
C GLU A 41 5.60 19.45 -18.90
N GLU A 42 6.57 19.56 -17.99
CA GLU A 42 7.89 18.95 -18.12
C GLU A 42 7.98 17.68 -17.27
N THR A 43 8.12 16.54 -17.93
CA THR A 43 8.29 15.24 -17.26
C THR A 43 9.28 14.36 -18.03
N ASN A 44 10.19 13.73 -17.28
CA ASN A 44 11.16 12.77 -17.83
C ASN A 44 10.52 11.43 -18.20
N TYR A 45 9.27 11.16 -17.77
CA TYR A 45 8.63 9.87 -17.92
C TYR A 45 7.20 10.00 -18.49
N PRO A 46 6.83 9.18 -19.49
CA PRO A 46 5.46 9.15 -19.98
C PRO A 46 4.51 8.56 -18.92
N LYS A 47 3.23 8.96 -18.97
CA LYS A 47 2.19 8.37 -18.11
C LYS A 47 2.01 6.88 -18.41
N ASP A 48 2.15 6.05 -17.37
CA ASP A 48 1.85 4.62 -17.45
C ASP A 48 0.69 4.25 -16.50
N ASN A 49 -0.47 3.91 -17.07
CA ASN A 49 -1.66 3.55 -16.30
C ASN A 49 -1.54 2.18 -15.60
N ASN A 50 -0.71 1.27 -16.10
CA ASN A 50 -0.46 -0.03 -15.48
C ASN A 50 0.45 0.12 -14.26
N LEU A 51 1.52 0.92 -14.36
CA LEU A 51 2.37 1.25 -13.20
C LEU A 51 1.57 2.04 -12.14
N ASN A 52 0.78 3.01 -12.55
CA ASN A 52 -0.07 3.81 -11.66
C ASN A 52 -1.11 2.96 -10.89
N GLY A 53 -1.48 1.78 -11.40
CA GLY A 53 -2.36 0.83 -10.73
C GLY A 53 -1.64 -0.12 -9.76
N LYS A 54 -0.31 -0.08 -9.67
CA LYS A 54 0.52 -0.97 -8.85
C LYS A 54 1.26 -0.28 -7.71
N ILE A 55 1.33 1.05 -7.75
CA ILE A 55 1.98 1.86 -6.71
C ILE A 55 0.92 2.61 -5.90
N SER A 56 1.21 2.86 -4.63
CA SER A 56 0.38 3.62 -3.71
C SER A 56 1.25 4.55 -2.88
N LEU A 57 0.73 5.73 -2.54
CA LEU A 57 1.31 6.60 -1.52
C LEU A 57 0.48 6.44 -0.25
N PHE A 58 1.14 6.05 0.85
CA PHE A 58 0.49 5.84 2.13
C PHE A 58 1.21 6.64 3.21
N ARG A 59 0.44 7.39 4.02
CA ARG A 59 0.94 8.10 5.20
C ARG A 59 0.28 7.51 6.44
N GLY A 60 1.07 6.85 7.28
CA GLY A 60 0.60 6.22 8.51
C GLY A 60 1.67 5.30 9.09
N ASP A 61 1.29 4.55 10.12
CA ASP A 61 2.15 3.55 10.76
C ASP A 61 2.33 2.33 9.85
N ILE A 62 3.55 2.09 9.38
CA ILE A 62 3.89 0.98 8.47
C ILE A 62 3.65 -0.39 9.12
N THR A 63 3.75 -0.47 10.44
CA THR A 63 3.57 -1.74 11.17
C THR A 63 2.13 -2.26 11.09
N LYS A 64 1.16 -1.38 10.82
CA LYS A 64 -0.26 -1.74 10.70
C LYS A 64 -0.66 -2.28 9.32
N LEU A 65 0.24 -2.29 8.34
CA LEU A 65 -0.08 -2.75 6.98
C LEU A 65 -0.17 -4.28 6.90
N GLU A 66 -1.34 -4.82 6.52
CA GLU A 66 -1.51 -6.23 6.16
C GLU A 66 -1.06 -6.42 4.71
N VAL A 67 0.26 -6.57 4.55
CA VAL A 67 1.00 -6.81 3.29
C VAL A 67 1.98 -7.98 3.46
N ASP A 68 2.49 -8.52 2.36
CA ASP A 68 3.39 -9.69 2.39
C ASP A 68 4.75 -9.35 3.03
N ALA A 69 5.22 -8.11 2.84
CA ALA A 69 6.47 -7.61 3.39
C ALA A 69 6.38 -6.11 3.69
N ILE A 70 7.05 -5.70 4.76
CA ILE A 70 7.36 -4.31 5.06
C ILE A 70 8.88 -4.17 5.15
N VAL A 71 9.40 -3.01 4.78
CA VAL A 71 10.83 -2.72 4.86
C VAL A 71 11.12 -2.05 6.19
N ASN A 72 12.18 -2.48 6.86
CA ASN A 72 12.74 -1.80 8.02
C ASN A 72 13.96 -0.97 7.59
N ALA A 73 14.08 0.25 8.09
CA ALA A 73 15.29 1.05 7.97
C ALA A 73 16.21 0.75 9.17
N GLY A 74 16.72 -0.48 9.22
CA GLY A 74 17.69 -0.92 10.23
C GLY A 74 19.13 -0.67 9.80
N GLU A 75 20.07 -1.01 10.69
CA GLU A 75 21.51 -1.13 10.37
C GLU A 75 21.83 -2.43 9.63
#